data_AF-A0A7S1H983-F1
#
_entry.id   AF-A0A7S1H983-F1
#
_cell.length_a   1.000
_cell.length_b   1.000
_cell.length_c   1.000
_cell.angle_alpha   90.00
_cell.angle_beta   90.00
_cell.angle_gamma   90.00
#
_symmetry.space_group_name_H-M   'P 1'
#
loop_
_entity.id
_entity.type
_entity.pdbx_description
1 polymer ?
#
loop_
_entity_poly.entity_id
_entity_poly.type
_entity_poly.pdbx_seq_one_letter_code
_entity_poly.pdbx_strand_id
1 'polypeptide(L)'
;IVFCSKIEHAENVAGLLGQVGEAEGGGLRYRGLVAHSNLKQADVKRNMEMFESGAEGGYAKVLATVNQLNEGYDCQGVDLVVLARTTESEIIFAQQMGR
;
A
#
# COMPACT_ATOMS: atom_id res chain seq x y z
N ILE A 1 -4.16 -1.92 1.75
CA ILE A 1 -3.70 -1.06 0.63
C ILE A 1 -4.12 0.38 0.88
N VAL A 2 -3.26 1.36 0.57
CA VAL A 2 -3.55 2.80 0.64
C VAL A 2 -3.40 3.42 -0.75
N PHE A 3 -4.49 3.99 -1.28
CA PHE A 3 -4.48 4.72 -2.54
C PHE A 3 -4.22 6.20 -2.30
N CYS A 4 -3.09 6.70 -2.78
CA CYS A 4 -2.65 8.09 -2.65
C CYS A 4 -2.88 8.87 -3.94
N SER A 5 -2.91 10.21 -3.81
CA SER A 5 -3.10 11.14 -4.93
C SER A 5 -1.83 11.40 -5.75
N LYS A 6 -0.64 11.27 -5.13
CA LYS A 6 0.67 11.58 -5.73
C LYS A 6 1.74 10.62 -5.24
N ILE A 7 2.82 10.48 -6.02
CA ILE A 7 3.94 9.56 -5.71
C ILE A 7 4.58 9.92 -4.37
N GLU A 8 4.93 11.19 -4.19
CA GLU A 8 5.49 11.71 -2.93
C GLU A 8 4.58 11.42 -1.73
N HIS A 9 3.25 11.51 -1.92
CA HIS A 9 2.30 11.18 -0.86
C HIS A 9 2.34 9.68 -0.49
N ALA A 10 2.45 8.79 -1.48
CA ALA A 10 2.61 7.36 -1.22
C ALA A 10 3.93 7.05 -0.50
N GLU A 11 5.03 7.66 -0.92
CA GLU A 11 6.35 7.52 -0.27
C GLU A 11 6.31 8.02 1.19
N ASN A 12 5.70 9.17 1.44
CA ASN A 12 5.54 9.73 2.79
C ASN A 12 4.69 8.83 3.68
N VAL A 13 3.56 8.32 3.20
CA VAL A 13 2.69 7.41 3.96
C VAL A 13 3.45 6.14 4.34
N ALA A 14 4.14 5.51 3.39
CA ALA A 14 4.93 4.31 3.66
C ALA A 14 6.05 4.59 4.67
N GLY A 15 6.74 5.73 4.54
CA GLY A 15 7.81 6.15 5.45
C GLY A 15 7.30 6.36 6.88
N LEU A 16 6.19 7.08 7.06
CA LEU A 16 5.60 7.34 8.38
C LEU A 16 5.16 6.05 9.07
N LEU A 17 4.52 5.14 8.36
CA LEU A 17 4.07 3.87 8.92
C LEU A 17 5.24 3.01 9.41
N GLY A 18 6.37 3.02 8.69
CA GLY A 18 7.59 2.35 9.14
C GLY A 18 8.14 2.89 10.46
N GLN A 19 7.96 4.19 10.74
CA GLN A 19 8.46 4.85 11.96
C GLN A 19 7.55 4.62 13.17
N VAL A 20 6.22 4.60 12.96
CA VAL A 20 5.24 4.45 14.05
C VAL A 20 5.38 3.10 14.78
N GLY A 21 5.74 2.03 14.05
CA GLY A 21 5.89 0.69 14.64
C GLY A 21 7.05 0.53 15.62
N GLU A 22 8.02 1.45 15.65
CA GLU A 22 9.19 1.39 16.54
C GLU A 22 8.99 2.18 17.84
N ALA A 23 8.12 3.19 17.84
CA ALA A 23 8.03 4.19 18.90
C ALA A 23 7.12 3.80 20.07
N GLU A 24 6.08 2.99 19.85
CA GLU A 24 5.11 2.65 20.90
C GLU A 24 5.30 1.21 21.38
N GLY A 25 6.09 1.04 22.45
CA GLY A 25 6.52 -0.24 23.04
C GLY A 25 5.39 -1.21 23.41
N GLY A 26 4.83 -1.88 22.41
CA GLY A 26 3.73 -2.85 22.52
C GLY A 26 2.68 -2.76 21.39
N GLY A 27 2.73 -1.76 20.50
CA GLY A 27 1.77 -1.56 19.42
C GLY A 27 2.01 -2.43 18.18
N LEU A 28 0.99 -2.48 17.30
CA LEU A 28 1.09 -3.11 15.98
C LEU A 28 2.26 -2.49 15.21
N ARG A 29 3.22 -3.30 14.76
CA ARG A 29 4.32 -2.80 13.94
C ARG A 29 3.87 -2.74 12.49
N TYR A 30 4.17 -1.66 11.79
CA TYR A 30 3.83 -1.54 10.37
C TYR A 30 5.08 -1.59 9.51
N ARG A 31 4.95 -2.22 8.34
CA ARG A 31 5.93 -2.12 7.26
C ARG A 31 5.29 -1.42 6.07
N GLY A 32 5.71 -0.18 5.83
CA GLY A 32 5.33 0.56 4.64
C GLY A 32 6.05 0.07 3.40
N LEU A 33 5.31 -0.13 2.32
CA LEU A 33 5.77 -0.53 0.99
C LEU A 33 5.19 0.44 -0.03
N VAL A 34 5.89 0.63 -1.15
CA VAL A 34 5.44 1.53 -2.23
C VAL A 34 5.37 0.82 -3.57
N ALA A 35 4.34 1.15 -4.35
CA ALA A 35 4.18 0.73 -5.74
C ALA A 35 3.69 1.90 -6.59
N HIS A 36 4.57 2.46 -7.42
CA HIS A 36 4.26 3.54 -8.36
C HIS A 36 5.19 3.52 -9.57
N SER A 37 4.84 4.28 -10.61
CA SER A 37 5.53 4.29 -11.91
C SER A 37 6.99 4.72 -11.88
N ASN A 38 7.39 5.52 -10.89
CA ASN A 38 8.78 5.97 -10.76
C ASN A 38 9.73 4.91 -10.17
N LEU A 39 9.21 3.81 -9.62
CA LEU A 39 10.03 2.67 -9.18
C LEU A 39 10.37 1.78 -10.38
N LYS A 40 11.52 1.11 -10.32
CA LYS A 40 11.83 0.07 -11.30
C LYS A 40 10.80 -1.05 -11.17
N GLN A 41 10.43 -1.65 -12.29
CA GLN A 41 9.43 -2.71 -12.32
C GLN A 41 9.78 -3.90 -11.41
N ALA A 42 11.07 -4.21 -11.29
CA ALA A 42 11.57 -5.24 -10.37
C ALA A 42 11.32 -4.88 -8.89
N ASP A 43 11.48 -3.60 -8.52
CA ASP A 43 11.25 -3.12 -7.15
C ASP A 43 9.76 -3.12 -6.82
N VAL A 44 8.92 -2.68 -7.76
CA VAL A 44 7.45 -2.78 -7.62
C VAL A 44 7.04 -4.23 -7.39
N LYS A 45 7.50 -5.14 -8.26
CA LYS A 45 7.19 -6.57 -8.15
C LYS A 45 7.62 -7.14 -6.80
N ARG A 46 8.84 -6.86 -6.36
CA ARG A 46 9.35 -7.29 -5.05
C ARG A 46 8.50 -6.77 -3.90
N ASN A 47 8.08 -5.51 -3.95
CA ASN A 47 7.24 -4.91 -2.92
C ASN A 47 5.84 -5.52 -2.89
N MET A 48 5.26 -5.84 -4.06
CA MET A 48 3.98 -6.55 -4.16
C MET A 48 4.08 -7.96 -3.57
N GLU A 49 5.11 -8.73 -3.97
CA GLU A 49 5.36 -10.08 -3.43
C GLU A 49 5.56 -10.06 -1.91
N MET A 50 6.24 -9.03 -1.40
CA MET A 50 6.41 -8.85 0.05
C MET A 50 5.10 -8.50 0.75
N PHE A 51 4.25 -7.68 0.14
CA PHE A 51 2.94 -7.34 0.68
C PHE A 51 2.04 -8.58 0.78
N GLU A 52 2.06 -9.43 -0.24
CA GLU A 52 1.25 -10.66 -0.33
C GLU A 52 1.79 -11.81 0.51
N SER A 53 3.09 -11.84 0.79
CA SER A 53 3.60 -12.79 1.76
C SER A 53 2.89 -12.49 3.09
N GLY A 54 2.39 -13.50 3.79
CA GLY A 54 1.57 -13.30 4.99
C GLY A 54 2.28 -12.52 6.11
N ALA A 55 1.61 -12.38 7.26
CA ALA A 55 2.17 -11.68 8.41
C ALA A 55 3.44 -12.38 8.93
N GLU A 56 4.61 -11.92 8.50
CA GLU A 56 5.90 -12.36 9.05
C GLU A 56 6.24 -11.52 10.28
N GLY A 57 6.50 -12.18 11.41
CA GLY A 57 7.10 -11.55 12.59
C GLY A 57 6.23 -10.50 13.32
N GLY A 58 4.91 -10.50 13.11
CA GLY A 58 3.98 -9.61 13.82
C GLY A 58 3.88 -8.19 13.24
N TYR A 59 4.36 -7.97 12.02
CA TYR A 59 4.22 -6.69 11.32
C TYR A 59 3.01 -6.71 10.38
N ALA A 60 2.14 -5.70 10.48
CA ALA A 60 1.13 -5.42 9.47
C ALA A 60 1.78 -4.73 8.27
N LYS A 61 1.51 -5.22 7.06
CA LYS A 61 2.11 -4.68 5.84
C LYS A 61 1.15 -3.68 5.22
N VAL A 62 1.68 -2.56 4.76
CA VAL A 62 0.88 -1.51 4.14
C VAL A 62 1.51 -1.12 2.82
N LEU A 63 0.81 -1.42 1.73
CA LEU A 63 1.19 -0.99 0.39
C LEU A 63 0.52 0.35 0.06
N ALA A 64 1.32 1.39 -0.12
CA ALA A 64 0.90 2.69 -0.61
C ALA A 64 1.14 2.80 -2.13
N THR A 65 0.14 3.23 -2.89
CA THR A 65 0.20 3.26 -4.35
C THR A 65 -0.51 4.46 -4.96
N VAL A 66 -0.16 4.79 -6.21
CA VAL A 66 -0.83 5.80 -7.03
C VAL A 66 -1.24 5.17 -8.35
N ASN A 67 -2.54 4.94 -8.53
CA ASN A 67 -3.18 4.46 -9.78
C ASN A 67 -2.66 3.15 -10.40
N GLN A 68 -1.63 2.50 -9.85
CA GLN A 68 -0.97 1.36 -10.47
C GLN A 68 -1.68 0.01 -10.25
N LEU A 69 -2.70 -0.02 -9.39
CA LEU A 69 -3.51 -1.22 -9.11
C LEU A 69 -4.91 -1.17 -9.73
N ASN A 70 -5.16 -0.24 -10.66
CA ASN A 70 -6.51 -0.05 -11.17
C ASN A 70 -6.95 -1.21 -12.10
N GLU A 71 -6.06 -1.85 -12.86
CA GLU A 71 -6.44 -2.95 -13.77
C GLU A 71 -5.36 -4.05 -13.90
N GLY A 72 -5.80 -5.31 -13.93
CA GLY A 72 -4.98 -6.46 -14.36
C GLY A 72 -4.17 -7.20 -13.29
N TYR A 73 -4.16 -6.75 -12.04
CA TYR A 73 -3.46 -7.43 -10.94
C TYR A 73 -4.41 -7.80 -9.81
N ASP A 74 -4.43 -9.10 -9.48
CA ASP A 74 -5.22 -9.65 -8.39
C ASP A 74 -4.33 -9.71 -7.13
N CYS A 75 -4.52 -8.75 -6.23
CA CYS A 75 -3.73 -8.65 -5.01
C CYS A 75 -4.41 -9.47 -3.91
N GLN A 76 -3.75 -10.52 -3.45
CA GLN A 76 -4.28 -11.43 -2.44
C GLN A 76 -3.95 -10.95 -1.02
N GLY A 77 -4.77 -11.35 -0.05
CA GLY A 77 -4.50 -11.06 1.37
C GLY A 77 -4.70 -9.60 1.79
N VAL A 78 -5.65 -8.89 1.15
CA VAL A 78 -6.01 -7.52 1.52
C VAL A 78 -7.05 -7.53 2.64
N ASP A 79 -6.66 -7.06 3.83
CA ASP A 79 -7.59 -6.92 4.96
C ASP A 79 -8.29 -5.56 5.01
N LEU A 80 -7.68 -4.53 4.42
CA LEU A 80 -8.15 -3.14 4.50
C LEU A 80 -7.74 -2.34 3.26
N VAL A 81 -8.69 -1.60 2.69
CA VAL A 81 -8.44 -0.57 1.67
C VAL A 81 -8.69 0.81 2.26
N VAL A 82 -7.74 1.72 2.06
CA VAL A 82 -7.83 3.12 2.47
C VAL A 82 -7.68 4.01 1.25
N LEU A 83 -8.60 4.97 1.10
CA LEU A 83 -8.54 5.98 0.05
C LEU A 83 -8.03 7.30 0.64
N ALA A 84 -6.72 7.51 0.57
CA ALA A 84 -6.06 8.74 1.01
C ALA A 84 -6.04 9.79 -0.11
N ARG A 85 -7.15 9.90 -0.82
CA ARG A 85 -7.33 10.81 -1.96
C ARG A 85 -8.80 11.04 -2.22
N THR A 86 -9.11 12.14 -2.91
CA THR A 86 -10.38 12.28 -3.60
C THR A 86 -10.35 11.44 -4.87
N THR A 87 -11.49 10.82 -5.19
CA THR A 87 -11.70 10.16 -6.47
C THR A 87 -12.93 10.77 -7.11
N GLU A 88 -12.82 11.19 -8.37
CA GLU A 88 -13.92 11.81 -9.12
C GLU A 88 -14.67 10.79 -9.99
N SER A 89 -14.10 9.59 -10.15
CA SER A 89 -14.70 8.50 -10.94
C SER A 89 -15.24 7.41 -10.02
N GLU A 90 -16.56 7.20 -10.08
CA GLU A 90 -17.25 6.11 -9.38
C GLU A 90 -16.75 4.73 -9.83
N ILE A 91 -16.34 4.59 -11.10
CA ILE A 91 -15.80 3.33 -11.64
C ILE A 91 -14.47 3.00 -10.95
N ILE A 92 -13.56 3.97 -10.88
CA ILE A 92 -12.25 3.77 -10.24
C ILE A 92 -12.44 3.51 -8.74
N PHE A 93 -13.40 4.20 -8.09
CA PHE A 93 -13.75 3.93 -6.69
C PHE A 93 -14.16 2.48 -6.47
N ALA A 94 -15.10 1.98 -7.27
CA ALA A 94 -15.59 0.60 -7.15
C ALA A 94 -14.48 -0.43 -7.41
N GLN A 95 -13.64 -0.19 -8.42
CA GLN A 95 -12.48 -1.05 -8.70
C GLN A 95 -11.49 -1.08 -7.53
N GLN A 96 -11.23 0.05 -6.89
CA GLN A 96 -10.29 0.15 -5.77
C GLN A 96 -10.83 -0.51 -4.49
N MET A 97 -12.13 -0.40 -4.23
CA MET A 97 -12.77 -1.09 -3.09
C MET A 97 -12.91 -2.60 -3.29
N GLY A 98 -12.94 -3.08 -4.54
CA GLY A 98 -12.98 -4.51 -4.84
C GLY A 98 -11.63 -5.22 -4.70
N ARG A 99 -10.59 -4.51 -4.26
CA ARG A 99 -9.28 -5.09 -3.90
C ARG A 99 -9.29 -5.52 -2.45
#